data_AF-A0A6I1GW10-F1
#
_entry.id   AF-A0A6I1GW10-F1
#
_cell.length_a   1.000
_cell.length_b   1.000
_cell.length_c   1.000
_cell.angle_alpha   90.00
_cell.angle_beta   90.00
_cell.angle_gamma   90.00
#
_symmetry.space_group_name_H-M   'P 1'
#
loop_
_entity.id
_entity.type
_entity.pdbx_description
1 polymer ?
#
loop_
_entity_poly.entity_id
_entity_poly.type
_entity_poly.pdbx_seq_one_letter_code
_entity_poly.pdbx_strand_id
1 'polypeptide(L)'
;MSGALLSGWRYRAFLLSIAMAAAGYLAFSLWGGLPALGSAAAHVGAGGAALMLALSLLNYGLRFCRWQRYLGAMGHAVPWRASARIYLAGFALTVTPGKAGEALRGVLLARLGVPHAHSLAALLSERVSDLLAIICLALFGLSQYPPLLPLVAAAGAAALAGVWL
;
A
#
# COMPACT_ATOMS: atom_id res chain seq x y z
N MET A 1 -10.27 33.51 -12.62
CA MET A 1 -11.08 32.74 -11.64
C MET A 1 -11.85 31.68 -12.41
N SER A 2 -11.24 30.52 -12.62
CA SER A 2 -11.72 29.49 -13.56
C SER A 2 -12.73 28.57 -12.86
N GLY A 3 -14.01 28.87 -13.03
CA GLY A 3 -15.12 28.15 -12.41
C GLY A 3 -15.49 26.86 -13.14
N ALA A 4 -15.77 25.82 -12.34
CA ALA A 4 -16.47 24.57 -12.66
C ALA A 4 -15.80 23.61 -13.68
N LEU A 5 -14.76 22.90 -13.25
CA LEU A 5 -14.03 21.97 -14.13
C LEU A 5 -14.80 20.69 -14.53
N LEU A 6 -15.91 20.31 -13.92
CA LEU A 6 -16.79 19.21 -14.40
C LEU A 6 -18.25 19.46 -13.99
N SER A 7 -19.11 19.84 -14.95
CA SER A 7 -20.55 20.00 -14.71
C SER A 7 -21.28 18.65 -14.65
N GLY A 8 -22.35 18.57 -13.85
CA GLY A 8 -22.94 17.33 -13.35
C GLY A 8 -23.18 16.20 -14.38
N TRP A 9 -23.68 16.51 -15.59
CA TRP A 9 -23.96 15.48 -16.59
C TRP A 9 -22.67 14.87 -17.20
N ARG A 10 -21.63 15.68 -17.42
CA ARG A 10 -20.32 15.24 -17.93
C ARG A 10 -19.60 14.38 -16.90
N TYR A 11 -19.72 14.74 -15.62
CA TYR A 11 -19.20 13.94 -14.51
C TYR A 11 -19.89 12.57 -14.43
N ARG A 12 -21.22 12.53 -14.54
CA ARG A 12 -21.98 11.26 -14.56
C ARG A 12 -21.63 10.41 -15.77
N ALA A 13 -21.50 11.01 -16.95
CA ALA A 13 -21.09 10.30 -18.18
C ALA A 13 -19.67 9.73 -18.06
N PHE A 14 -18.73 10.47 -17.45
CA PHE A 14 -17.37 10.01 -17.18
C PHE A 14 -17.33 8.87 -16.16
N LEU A 15 -18.11 8.96 -15.08
CA LEU A 15 -18.24 7.86 -14.12
C LEU A 15 -18.84 6.61 -14.77
N LEU A 16 -19.86 6.78 -15.62
CA LEU A 16 -20.49 5.70 -16.37
C LEU A 16 -19.53 5.04 -17.37
N SER A 17 -18.68 5.83 -18.06
CA SER A 17 -17.69 5.25 -18.99
C SER A 17 -16.61 4.46 -18.26
N ILE A 18 -16.14 4.94 -17.12
CA ILE A 18 -15.21 4.19 -16.25
C ILE A 18 -15.88 2.90 -15.76
N ALA A 19 -17.12 2.99 -15.27
CA ALA A 19 -17.86 1.82 -14.77
C ALA A 19 -18.09 0.79 -15.88
N MET A 20 -18.48 1.23 -17.08
CA MET A 20 -18.67 0.37 -18.25
C MET A 20 -17.35 -0.26 -18.72
N ALA A 21 -16.25 0.49 -18.74
CA ALA A 21 -14.94 -0.03 -19.10
C ALA A 21 -14.46 -1.06 -18.06
N ALA A 22 -14.64 -0.78 -16.77
CA ALA A 22 -14.32 -1.72 -15.69
C ALA A 22 -15.18 -3.00 -15.79
N ALA A 23 -16.49 -2.86 -16.01
CA ALA A 23 -17.40 -3.99 -16.19
C ALA A 23 -17.08 -4.80 -17.44
N GLY A 24 -16.77 -4.15 -18.56
CA GLY A 24 -16.37 -4.79 -19.80
C GLY A 24 -15.05 -5.56 -19.66
N TYR A 25 -14.07 -4.97 -18.98
CA TYR A 25 -12.81 -5.65 -18.64
C TYR A 25 -13.04 -6.86 -17.74
N LEU A 26 -13.88 -6.73 -16.71
CA LEU A 26 -14.19 -7.82 -15.80
C LEU A 26 -14.90 -8.96 -16.54
N ALA A 27 -15.89 -8.64 -17.36
CA ALA A 27 -16.62 -9.62 -18.17
C ALA A 27 -15.70 -10.34 -19.16
N PHE A 28 -14.81 -9.61 -19.83
CA PHE A 28 -13.85 -10.18 -20.76
C PHE A 28 -12.82 -11.07 -20.06
N SER A 29 -12.31 -10.63 -18.91
CA SER A 29 -11.37 -11.38 -18.07
C SER A 29 -11.99 -12.67 -17.53
N LEU A 30 -13.24 -12.63 -17.10
CA LEU A 30 -13.96 -13.80 -16.63
C LEU A 30 -14.29 -14.76 -17.79
N TRP A 31 -14.75 -14.25 -18.94
CA TRP A 31 -15.14 -15.10 -20.07
C TRP A 31 -13.98 -15.94 -20.61
N GLY A 32 -12.79 -15.35 -20.77
CA GLY A 32 -11.59 -16.07 -21.24
C GLY A 32 -10.78 -16.75 -20.13
N GLY A 33 -10.87 -16.26 -18.90
CA GLY A 33 -9.99 -16.65 -17.80
C GLY A 33 -10.56 -17.68 -16.83
N LEU A 34 -11.89 -17.88 -16.78
CA LEU A 34 -12.53 -18.78 -15.80
C LEU A 34 -11.95 -20.20 -15.76
N PRO A 35 -11.69 -20.88 -16.90
CA PRO A 35 -11.08 -22.22 -16.88
C PRO A 35 -9.63 -22.21 -16.37
N ALA A 36 -8.85 -21.19 -16.73
CA ALA A 36 -7.47 -21.02 -16.31
C ALA A 36 -7.35 -20.60 -14.83
N LEU A 37 -8.31 -19.82 -14.33
CA LEU A 37 -8.44 -19.48 -12.91
C LEU A 37 -8.76 -20.72 -12.07
N GLY A 38 -9.67 -21.57 -12.56
CA GLY A 38 -10.02 -22.82 -11.90
C GLY A 38 -8.84 -23.79 -11.82
N SER A 39 -8.08 -23.97 -12.91
CA SER A 39 -6.91 -24.85 -12.91
C SER A 39 -5.76 -24.30 -12.06
N ALA A 40 -5.52 -22.98 -12.10
CA ALA A 40 -4.52 -22.33 -11.26
C ALA A 40 -4.90 -22.42 -9.77
N ALA A 41 -6.17 -22.19 -9.42
CA ALA A 41 -6.66 -22.35 -8.06
C ALA A 41 -6.56 -23.79 -7.55
N ALA A 42 -6.83 -24.78 -8.42
CA ALA A 42 -6.62 -26.19 -8.10
C ALA A 42 -5.14 -26.55 -7.91
N HIS A 43 -4.23 -25.92 -8.65
CA HIS A 43 -2.78 -26.10 -8.51
C HIS A 43 -2.23 -25.53 -7.21
N VAL A 44 -2.69 -24.36 -6.80
CA VAL A 44 -2.33 -23.75 -5.50
C VAL A 44 -2.97 -24.53 -4.35
N GLY A 45 -4.19 -25.01 -4.55
CA GLY A 45 -4.96 -25.76 -3.57
C GLY A 45 -5.30 -24.96 -2.30
N ALA A 46 -6.06 -25.58 -1.40
CA ALA A 46 -6.42 -24.95 -0.12
C ALA A 46 -5.20 -24.65 0.76
N GLY A 47 -4.15 -25.48 0.66
CA GLY A 47 -2.89 -25.28 1.38
C GLY A 47 -2.12 -24.05 0.92
N GLY A 48 -1.99 -23.84 -0.40
CA GLY A 48 -1.35 -22.65 -0.94
C GLY A 48 -2.16 -21.38 -0.65
N ALA A 49 -3.49 -21.45 -0.73
CA ALA A 49 -4.37 -20.34 -0.34
C ALA A 49 -4.20 -19.99 1.15
N ALA A 50 -4.19 -20.99 2.04
CA ALA A 50 -3.96 -20.80 3.47
C ALA A 50 -2.59 -20.19 3.75
N LEU A 51 -1.54 -20.64 3.04
CA LEU A 51 -0.21 -20.10 3.16
C LEU A 51 -0.15 -18.63 2.70
N MET A 52 -0.73 -18.31 1.54
CA MET A 52 -0.82 -16.92 1.04
C MET A 52 -1.56 -16.01 2.03
N LEU A 53 -2.67 -16.49 2.61
CA LEU A 53 -3.40 -15.77 3.64
C LEU A 53 -2.54 -15.57 4.89
N ALA A 54 -1.85 -16.61 5.36
CA ALA A 54 -0.97 -16.54 6.52
C ALA A 54 0.18 -15.54 6.30
N LEU A 55 0.83 -15.57 5.12
CA LEU A 55 1.85 -14.61 4.75
C LEU A 55 1.31 -13.18 4.66
N SER A 56 0.10 -12.99 4.14
CA SER A 56 -0.55 -11.68 4.08
C SER A 56 -0.88 -11.14 5.48
N LEU A 57 -1.42 -11.97 6.35
CA LEU A 57 -1.66 -11.66 7.76
C LEU A 57 -0.37 -11.33 8.50
N LEU A 58 0.69 -12.12 8.27
CA LEU A 58 2.01 -11.87 8.84
C LEU A 58 2.56 -10.53 8.36
N ASN A 59 2.42 -10.20 7.08
CA ASN A 59 2.83 -8.91 6.53
C ASN A 59 2.13 -7.74 7.24
N TYR A 60 0.81 -7.81 7.40
CA TYR A 60 0.05 -6.78 8.12
C TYR A 60 0.42 -6.71 9.61
N GLY A 61 0.67 -7.85 10.24
CA GLY A 61 1.12 -7.92 11.63
C GLY A 61 2.50 -7.27 11.85
N LEU A 62 3.47 -7.56 10.99
CA LEU A 62 4.79 -6.94 11.03
C LEU A 62 4.71 -5.42 10.84
N ARG A 63 3.86 -4.98 9.92
CA ARG A 63 3.61 -3.56 9.66
C ARG A 63 2.96 -2.87 10.86
N PHE A 64 2.04 -3.55 11.55
CA PHE A 64 1.48 -3.08 12.83
C PHE A 64 2.53 -2.99 13.95
N CYS A 65 3.39 -4.01 14.10
CA CYS A 65 4.47 -3.98 15.09
C CYS A 65 5.45 -2.84 14.85
N ARG A 66 5.86 -2.60 13.59
CA ARG A 66 6.68 -1.45 13.22
C ARG A 66 6.00 -0.14 13.58
N TRP A 67 4.72 0.00 13.27
CA TRP A 67 3.92 1.17 13.62
C TRP A 67 3.90 1.45 15.13
N GLN A 68 3.74 0.40 15.95
CA GLN A 68 3.80 0.53 17.41
C GLN A 68 5.19 0.95 17.90
N ARG A 69 6.26 0.42 17.30
CA ARG A 69 7.64 0.84 17.63
C ARG A 69 7.88 2.31 17.30
N TYR A 70 7.39 2.82 16.17
CA TYR A 70 7.49 4.25 15.84
C TYR A 70 6.74 5.13 16.85
N LEU A 71 5.52 4.75 17.25
CA LEU A 71 4.76 5.49 18.27
C LEU A 71 5.47 5.50 19.63
N GLY A 72 6.04 4.36 20.04
CA GLY A 72 6.83 4.26 21.27
C GLY A 72 8.11 5.10 21.21
N ALA A 73 8.81 5.12 20.08
CA ALA A 73 10.00 5.95 19.88
C ALA A 73 9.68 7.46 19.91
N MET A 74 8.47 7.86 19.54
CA MET A 74 7.97 9.24 19.63
C MET A 74 7.38 9.58 21.02
N GLY A 75 7.52 8.70 22.02
CA GLY A 75 7.06 8.93 23.39
C GLY A 75 5.55 8.83 23.59
N HIS A 76 4.80 8.33 22.59
CA HIS A 76 3.35 8.17 22.69
C HIS A 76 2.98 6.73 23.07
N ALA A 77 2.63 6.52 24.34
CA ALA A 77 2.14 5.24 24.84
C ALA A 77 0.67 5.00 24.44
N VAL A 78 0.41 4.71 23.16
CA VAL A 78 -0.94 4.35 22.69
C VAL A 78 -1.21 2.88 22.97
N PRO A 79 -2.28 2.52 23.71
CA PRO A 79 -2.58 1.12 24.01
C PRO A 79 -2.77 0.30 22.73
N TRP A 80 -2.11 -0.86 22.67
CA TRP A 80 -2.01 -1.70 21.47
C TRP A 80 -3.38 -2.05 20.85
N ARG A 81 -4.41 -2.25 21.68
CA ARG A 81 -5.80 -2.53 21.24
C ARG A 81 -6.47 -1.35 20.52
N ALA A 82 -6.16 -0.12 20.94
CA ALA A 82 -6.65 1.09 20.27
C ALA A 82 -5.89 1.31 18.96
N SER A 83 -4.57 1.12 18.99
CA SER A 83 -3.72 1.22 17.81
C SER A 83 -4.09 0.18 16.74
N ALA A 84 -4.41 -1.05 17.13
CA ALA A 84 -4.83 -2.12 16.21
C ALA A 84 -6.20 -1.80 15.56
N ARG A 85 -7.16 -1.28 16.33
CA ARG A 85 -8.44 -0.82 15.78
C ARG A 85 -8.28 0.33 14.80
N ILE A 86 -7.39 1.28 15.10
CA ILE A 86 -7.07 2.39 14.19
C ILE A 86 -6.31 1.89 12.94
N TYR A 87 -5.43 0.91 13.10
CA TYR A 87 -4.74 0.23 11.99
C TYR A 87 -5.76 -0.42 11.06
N LEU A 88 -6.66 -1.26 11.59
CA LEU A 88 -7.71 -1.93 10.83
C LEU A 88 -8.73 -0.96 10.23
N ALA A 89 -9.09 0.11 10.94
CA ALA A 89 -9.97 1.16 10.39
C ALA A 89 -9.34 1.87 9.18
N GLY A 90 -8.02 2.03 9.17
CA GLY A 90 -7.30 2.54 8.00
C GLY A 90 -7.43 1.64 6.76
N PHE A 91 -7.58 0.32 6.95
CA PHE A 91 -7.81 -0.64 5.85
C PHE A 91 -9.24 -0.60 5.31
N ALA A 92 -10.24 -0.22 6.12
CA ALA A 92 -11.63 -0.18 5.67
C ALA A 92 -11.87 0.82 4.52
N LEU A 93 -10.98 1.81 4.35
CA LEU A 93 -11.07 2.84 3.30
C LEU A 93 -9.87 2.81 2.34
N THR A 94 -9.07 1.74 2.28
CA THR A 94 -7.93 1.66 1.34
C THR A 94 -8.35 1.65 -0.13
N VAL A 95 -9.56 1.18 -0.44
CA VAL A 95 -10.10 1.15 -1.80
C VAL A 95 -10.56 2.55 -2.28
N THR A 96 -10.53 3.56 -1.42
CA THR A 96 -10.90 4.93 -1.83
C THR A 96 -9.77 5.62 -2.62
N PRO A 97 -10.09 6.33 -3.72
CA PRO A 97 -9.08 7.04 -4.50
C PRO A 97 -8.43 8.13 -3.63
N GLY A 98 -7.10 8.22 -3.67
CA GLY A 98 -6.32 9.22 -2.93
C GLY A 98 -5.78 8.79 -1.56
N LYS A 99 -5.83 7.49 -1.21
CA LYS A 99 -5.37 6.95 0.08
C LYS A 99 -6.09 7.54 1.30
N ALA A 100 -7.40 7.82 1.18
CA ALA A 100 -8.16 8.43 2.28
C ALA A 100 -8.17 7.57 3.56
N GLY A 101 -7.97 6.25 3.45
CA GLY A 101 -7.76 5.36 4.60
C GLY A 101 -6.54 5.70 5.47
N GLU A 102 -5.45 6.20 4.89
CA GLU A 102 -4.28 6.66 5.64
C GLU A 102 -4.53 8.03 6.30
N ALA A 103 -5.25 8.93 5.61
CA ALA A 103 -5.68 10.20 6.17
C ALA A 103 -6.60 10.00 7.39
N LEU A 104 -7.51 9.02 7.33
CA LEU A 104 -8.38 8.65 8.45
C LEU A 104 -7.56 8.24 9.68
N ARG A 105 -6.43 7.58 9.47
CA ARG A 105 -5.51 7.18 10.53
C ARG A 105 -4.94 8.39 11.26
N GLY A 106 -4.47 9.40 10.52
CA GLY A 106 -4.01 10.67 11.07
C GLY A 106 -5.10 11.45 11.80
N VAL A 107 -6.36 11.38 11.34
CA VAL A 107 -7.52 11.98 12.03
C VAL A 107 -7.86 11.24 13.32
N LEU A 108 -7.85 9.91 13.32
CA LEU A 108 -8.13 9.09 14.51
C LEU A 108 -7.03 9.20 15.57
N LEU A 109 -5.77 9.33 15.16
CA LEU A 109 -4.64 9.56 16.06
C LEU A 109 -4.63 10.97 16.66
N ALA A 110 -5.08 11.98 15.92
CA ALA A 110 -5.25 13.33 16.47
C ALA A 110 -6.30 13.38 17.57
N ARG A 111 -7.36 12.56 17.50
CA ARG A 111 -8.34 12.40 18.58
C ARG A 111 -7.76 11.75 19.84
N LEU A 112 -6.59 11.10 19.73
CA LEU A 112 -5.84 10.52 20.85
C LEU A 112 -4.66 11.40 21.30
N GLY A 113 -4.60 12.66 20.85
CA GLY A 113 -3.57 13.61 21.26
C GLY A 113 -2.24 13.48 20.53
N VAL A 114 -2.15 12.67 19.47
CA VAL A 114 -0.94 12.58 18.63
C VAL A 114 -1.01 13.67 17.55
N PRO A 115 -0.04 14.60 17.47
CA PRO A 115 -0.04 15.64 16.45
C PRO A 115 -0.10 15.05 15.03
N HIS A 116 -0.83 15.72 14.13
CA HIS A 116 -0.91 15.32 12.72
C HIS A 116 0.47 15.20 12.07
N ALA A 117 1.42 16.07 12.45
CA ALA A 117 2.80 16.03 11.97
C ALA A 117 3.51 14.70 12.33
N HIS A 118 3.30 14.17 13.53
CA HIS A 118 3.92 12.90 13.96
C HIS A 118 3.31 11.69 13.25
N SER A 119 1.99 11.71 13.02
CA SER A 119 1.32 10.66 12.24
C SER A 119 1.77 10.65 10.78
N LEU A 120 1.96 11.84 10.19
CA LEU A 120 2.46 11.99 8.83
C LEU A 120 3.94 11.59 8.72
N ALA A 121 4.77 11.97 9.70
CA ALA A 121 6.18 11.57 9.76
C ALA A 121 6.35 10.05 9.88
N ALA A 122 5.52 9.39 10.70
CA ALA A 122 5.50 7.94 10.80
C ALA A 122 5.10 7.28 9.47
N LEU A 123 4.08 7.81 8.79
CA LEU A 123 3.67 7.33 7.46
C LEU A 123 4.77 7.52 6.42
N LEU A 124 5.40 8.69 6.35
CA LEU A 124 6.50 8.97 5.43
C LEU A 124 7.70 8.05 5.72
N SER A 125 8.06 7.87 6.98
CA SER A 125 9.13 6.95 7.39
C SER A 125 8.84 5.51 6.96
N GLU A 126 7.59 5.07 7.11
CA GLU A 126 7.15 3.75 6.65
C GLU A 126 7.28 3.62 5.13
N ARG A 127 6.86 4.64 4.36
CA ARG A 127 6.92 4.65 2.90
C ARG A 127 8.35 4.69 2.36
N VAL A 128 9.21 5.52 2.94
CA VAL A 128 10.62 5.60 2.58
C VAL A 128 11.30 4.27 2.88
N SER A 129 11.05 3.68 4.05
CA SER A 129 11.63 2.39 4.41
C SER A 129 11.16 1.25 3.51
N ASP A 130 9.88 1.22 3.13
CA ASP A 130 9.37 0.22 2.19
C ASP A 130 9.97 0.42 0.79
N LEU A 131 10.10 1.67 0.33
CA LEU A 131 10.73 1.98 -0.95
C LEU A 131 12.20 1.56 -0.96
N LEU A 132 12.95 1.87 0.11
CA LEU A 132 14.34 1.44 0.26
C LEU A 132 14.46 -0.08 0.27
N ALA A 133 13.58 -0.79 0.98
CA ALA A 133 13.58 -2.25 1.00
C ALA A 133 13.36 -2.83 -0.40
N ILE A 134 12.41 -2.28 -1.18
CA ILE A 134 12.14 -2.70 -2.55
C ILE A 134 13.33 -2.39 -3.46
N ILE A 135 13.95 -1.21 -3.33
CA ILE A 135 15.15 -0.85 -4.08
C ILE A 135 16.27 -1.83 -3.76
N CYS A 136 16.58 -2.09 -2.49
CA CYS A 136 17.62 -3.04 -2.09
C CYS A 136 17.36 -4.45 -2.65
N LEU A 137 16.11 -4.94 -2.59
CA LEU A 137 15.74 -6.23 -3.17
C LEU A 137 15.88 -6.25 -4.70
N ALA A 138 15.47 -5.19 -5.37
CA ALA A 138 15.61 -5.07 -6.83
C ALA A 138 17.08 -5.03 -7.24
N LEU A 139 17.91 -4.27 -6.52
CA LEU A 139 19.35 -4.19 -6.73
C LEU A 139 20.03 -5.55 -6.54
N PHE A 140 19.64 -6.30 -5.50
CA PHE A 140 20.12 -7.66 -5.26
C PHE A 140 19.71 -8.63 -6.37
N GLY A 141 18.48 -8.53 -6.89
CA GLY A 141 18.05 -9.33 -8.03
C GLY A 141 18.82 -8.98 -9.31
N LEU A 142 19.07 -7.70 -9.55
CA LEU A 142 19.79 -7.17 -10.72
C LEU A 142 21.29 -7.44 -10.65
N SER A 143 21.90 -7.54 -9.46
CA SER A 143 23.33 -7.85 -9.33
C SER A 143 23.70 -9.25 -9.85
N GLN A 144 22.70 -10.13 -9.99
CA GLN A 144 22.87 -11.45 -10.63
C GLN A 144 23.03 -11.36 -12.16
N TYR A 145 22.82 -10.18 -12.75
CA TYR A 145 22.96 -9.93 -14.18
C TYR A 145 24.14 -8.97 -14.45
N PRO A 146 25.29 -9.49 -14.93
CA PRO A 146 26.52 -8.71 -15.12
C PRO A 146 26.38 -7.41 -15.95
N PRO A 147 25.58 -7.36 -17.03
CA PRO A 147 25.42 -6.14 -17.83
C PRO A 147 24.75 -4.98 -17.08
N LEU A 148 24.01 -5.26 -16.01
CA LEU A 148 23.19 -4.29 -15.28
C LEU A 148 23.88 -3.77 -14.00
N LEU A 149 25.08 -4.26 -13.68
CA LEU A 149 25.88 -3.82 -12.53
C LEU A 149 26.10 -2.29 -12.42
N PRO A 150 26.41 -1.53 -13.50
CA PRO A 150 26.55 -0.07 -13.38
C PRO A 150 25.24 0.64 -13.03
N LEU A 151 24.10 0.13 -13.51
CA LEU A 151 22.78 0.64 -13.12
C LEU A 151 22.49 0.33 -11.64
N VAL A 152 22.88 -0.86 -11.17
CA VAL A 152 22.76 -1.26 -9.76
C VAL A 152 23.61 -0.34 -8.87
N ALA A 153 24.85 -0.05 -9.25
CA ALA A 153 25.73 0.84 -8.50
C ALA A 153 25.16 2.28 -8.43
N ALA A 154 24.66 2.81 -9.55
CA ALA A 154 24.05 4.14 -9.60
C ALA A 154 22.78 4.25 -8.75
N ALA A 155 21.89 3.26 -8.83
CA ALA A 155 20.66 3.22 -8.05
C ALA A 155 20.92 2.97 -6.55
N GLY A 156 21.93 2.17 -6.20
CA GLY A 156 22.40 2.01 -4.82
C GLY A 156 22.97 3.30 -4.24
N ALA A 157 23.78 4.04 -5.00
CA ALA A 157 24.32 5.33 -4.60
C ALA A 157 23.21 6.39 -4.40
N ALA A 158 22.22 6.43 -5.29
CA ALA A 158 21.07 7.33 -5.16
C ALA A 158 20.21 6.99 -3.92
N ALA A 159 20.00 5.71 -3.63
CA ALA A 159 19.29 5.28 -2.42
C ALA A 159 20.04 5.69 -1.15
N LEU A 160 21.37 5.54 -1.12
CA LEU A 160 22.20 5.99 0.00
C LEU A 160 22.17 7.51 0.15
N ALA A 161 22.27 8.27 -0.95
CA ALA A 161 22.18 9.73 -0.92
C ALA A 161 20.81 10.21 -0.41
N GLY A 162 19.72 9.55 -0.80
CA GLY A 162 18.37 9.86 -0.34
C GLY A 162 18.07 9.48 1.11
N VAL A 163 18.88 8.62 1.73
CA VAL A 163 18.80 8.31 3.18
C VAL A 163 19.55 9.35 4.03
N TRP A 164 20.52 10.05 3.43
CA TRP A 164 21.38 11.03 4.09
C TRP A 164 20.91 12.50 3.93
N LEU A 165 19.89 12.75 3.11
CA LEU A 165 19.21 14.05 2.93
C LEU A 165 18.00 14.18 3.86
#